data_AF-A0AAJ3YEI9-F1
#
_entry.id   AF-A0AAJ3YEI9-F1
#
_cell.length_a   1.000
_cell.length_b   1.000
_cell.length_c   1.000
_cell.angle_alpha   90.00
_cell.angle_beta   90.00
_cell.angle_gamma   90.00
#
_symmetry.space_group_name_H-M   'P 1'
#
loop_
_entity.id
_entity.type
_entity.pdbx_description
1 polymer ?
#
loop_
_entity_poly.entity_id
_entity_poly.type
_entity_poly.pdbx_seq_one_letter_code
_entity_poly.pdbx_strand_id
1 'polypeptide(L)'
;MIEVNSFAELRTTMPSKPGEIAVLKRYYDKDSSFRGGGDFVGFTGTTILKDDGGTVAIGNGFYWKRSINDPREVNILHFGAKGDGVTDDTDAFKRILGWSQTYSQNMKGLPVRFPGGRFLIMPMDLSNAEIPFFGLAGDDLALGSLPGTTIVSDKSANTLFKVQARRTTIRGITWDGQATADTVTNTATITPEMCSNVQPFFENSCMAGQIVNISCFRGQRSGGTIFKLQDTLDSKFEQIYTNTTYSRVFDIGWSGSPKGVWDHSTAVELCNANFQTGYGDATLYMPRMTQAIMRNVWIEHTRNPGDLSDGGWTIDTLNVENCSTPLILNNARVVMRHINLQSGSKLSQDLVAGKWLSTFEYGYRRDENFGTFMSGSLRAGYFSGYKLVNNTETDNWYRLGQVFFPAPNQQWVIELIGKADNTTPSGTAGSPVNMPGTGKTWINLQRLDTVWADACHMGQPAVMDIRYNRVGTTYAGIWVKLRANSGETMFNLKTTGPTRFDTGSCSLFQSDLSLVDDVSKVGTLKPAARFGLHNGVAGVGANEKGVVTLATAAGSPTNKTTPTGFVLININGTDRKVPYYD
;
A
#
# COMPACT_ATOMS: atom_id res chain seq x y z
N MET A 1 -1.36 -61.72 2.85
CA MET A 1 -1.36 -60.45 2.10
C MET A 1 -1.43 -60.83 0.65
N ILE A 2 -2.40 -60.30 -0.09
CA ILE A 2 -2.57 -60.56 -1.53
C ILE A 2 -2.15 -59.32 -2.31
N GLU A 3 -1.77 -59.49 -3.56
CA GLU A 3 -1.53 -58.38 -4.49
C GLU A 3 -2.69 -58.29 -5.46
N VAL A 4 -3.14 -57.06 -5.75
CA VAL A 4 -4.22 -56.78 -6.70
C VAL A 4 -3.74 -55.69 -7.66
N ASN A 5 -3.93 -55.87 -8.97
CA ASN A 5 -3.34 -54.98 -9.98
C ASN A 5 -4.16 -53.71 -10.21
N SER A 6 -5.47 -53.69 -9.92
CA SER A 6 -6.32 -52.52 -10.16
C SER A 6 -7.50 -52.41 -9.20
N PHE A 7 -8.09 -51.22 -9.08
CA PHE A 7 -9.26 -51.00 -8.22
C PHE A 7 -10.49 -51.75 -8.75
N ALA A 8 -10.59 -51.93 -10.07
CA ALA A 8 -11.63 -52.74 -10.69
C ALA A 8 -11.50 -54.23 -10.29
N GLU A 9 -10.27 -54.77 -10.28
CA GLU A 9 -10.00 -56.13 -9.82
C GLU A 9 -10.31 -56.28 -8.32
N LEU A 10 -9.98 -55.28 -7.51
CA LEU A 10 -10.26 -55.28 -6.07
C LEU A 10 -11.77 -55.45 -5.76
N ARG A 11 -12.65 -54.90 -6.59
CA ARG A 11 -14.12 -55.07 -6.46
C ARG A 11 -14.61 -56.49 -6.72
N THR A 12 -13.82 -57.30 -7.43
CA THR A 12 -14.16 -58.68 -7.78
C THR A 12 -13.41 -59.73 -6.98
N THR A 13 -12.35 -59.32 -6.26
CA THR A 13 -11.51 -60.21 -5.45
C THR A 13 -12.02 -60.30 -4.02
N MET A 14 -12.71 -61.38 -3.67
CA MET A 14 -13.20 -61.60 -2.30
C MET A 14 -12.05 -61.88 -1.33
N PRO A 15 -12.01 -61.24 -0.13
CA PRO A 15 -11.06 -61.62 0.91
C PRO A 15 -11.34 -63.03 1.40
N SER A 16 -10.29 -63.83 1.56
CA SER A 16 -10.34 -65.20 2.07
C SER A 16 -10.78 -65.26 3.54
N LYS A 17 -10.55 -64.19 4.30
CA LYS A 17 -10.97 -64.01 5.69
C LYS A 17 -11.07 -62.52 6.06
N PRO A 18 -11.89 -62.15 7.05
CA PRO A 18 -11.88 -60.81 7.62
C PRO A 18 -10.48 -60.41 8.11
N GLY A 19 -10.08 -59.17 7.85
CA GLY A 19 -8.77 -58.64 8.19
C GLY A 19 -7.64 -59.00 7.23
N GLU A 20 -7.91 -59.72 6.13
CA GLU A 20 -6.91 -59.91 5.08
C GLU A 20 -6.47 -58.58 4.48
N ILE A 21 -5.18 -58.44 4.18
CA ILE A 21 -4.62 -57.22 3.57
C ILE A 21 -4.38 -57.48 2.08
N ALA A 22 -4.89 -56.59 1.23
CA ALA A 22 -4.58 -56.50 -0.18
C ALA A 22 -3.68 -55.28 -0.45
N VAL A 23 -2.59 -55.48 -1.19
CA VAL A 23 -1.75 -54.40 -1.72
C VAL A 23 -2.26 -54.07 -3.13
N LEU A 24 -2.93 -52.93 -3.27
CA LEU A 24 -3.36 -52.40 -4.56
C LEU A 24 -2.16 -51.73 -5.24
N LYS A 25 -1.71 -52.24 -6.39
CA LYS A 25 -0.54 -51.68 -7.08
C LYS A 25 -0.79 -50.30 -7.71
N ARG A 26 -2.00 -50.06 -8.19
CA ARG A 26 -2.41 -48.87 -8.95
C ARG A 26 -3.93 -48.83 -9.10
N TYR A 27 -4.46 -47.67 -9.47
CA TYR A 27 -5.90 -47.52 -9.67
C TYR A 27 -6.38 -48.24 -10.95
N TYR A 28 -5.75 -47.95 -12.08
CA TYR A 28 -6.09 -48.53 -13.39
C TYR A 28 -5.15 -49.68 -13.75
N ASP A 29 -5.71 -50.77 -14.29
CA ASP A 29 -4.89 -51.87 -14.78
C ASP A 29 -3.96 -51.39 -15.91
N LYS A 30 -2.76 -51.98 -15.98
CA LYS A 30 -1.70 -51.67 -16.96
C LYS A 30 -1.22 -50.21 -16.99
N ASP A 31 -1.59 -49.39 -16.01
CA ASP A 31 -1.01 -48.05 -15.85
C ASP A 31 0.44 -48.14 -15.36
N SER A 32 1.39 -47.73 -16.20
CA SER A 32 2.82 -47.78 -15.90
C SER A 32 3.28 -46.71 -14.91
N SER A 33 2.42 -45.76 -14.54
CA SER A 33 2.73 -44.73 -13.56
C SER A 33 2.58 -45.19 -12.10
N PHE A 34 1.95 -46.35 -11.88
CA PHE A 34 1.70 -46.95 -10.57
C PHE A 34 1.00 -46.00 -9.56
N ARG A 35 0.10 -45.15 -10.05
CA ARG A 35 -0.61 -44.14 -9.26
C ARG A 35 -1.88 -44.70 -8.61
N GLY A 36 -2.23 -44.17 -7.44
CA GLY A 36 -3.49 -44.48 -6.73
C GLY A 36 -3.54 -45.81 -5.98
N GLY A 37 -2.42 -46.53 -5.89
CA GLY A 37 -2.27 -47.77 -5.11
C GLY A 37 -2.34 -47.58 -3.60
N GLY A 38 -2.11 -48.64 -2.83
CA GLY A 38 -2.06 -48.64 -1.36
C GLY A 38 -2.66 -49.89 -0.72
N ASP A 39 -2.61 -49.97 0.61
CA ASP A 39 -3.09 -51.13 1.35
C ASP A 39 -4.58 -51.04 1.67
N PHE A 40 -5.28 -52.17 1.54
CA PHE A 40 -6.69 -52.34 1.87
C PHE A 40 -6.90 -53.51 2.82
N VAL A 41 -7.78 -53.33 3.80
CA VAL A 41 -8.23 -54.38 4.72
C VAL A 41 -9.57 -54.91 4.26
N GLY A 42 -9.65 -56.24 4.09
CA GLY A 42 -10.82 -56.94 3.59
C GLY A 42 -11.75 -57.40 4.69
N PHE A 43 -13.06 -57.37 4.42
CA PHE A 43 -14.11 -57.80 5.32
C PHE A 43 -15.11 -58.66 4.55
N THR A 44 -15.56 -59.77 5.16
CA THR A 44 -16.63 -60.60 4.62
C THR A 44 -17.98 -60.09 5.10
N GLY A 45 -19.00 -60.17 4.25
CA GLY A 45 -20.36 -59.69 4.53
C GLY A 45 -20.67 -58.33 3.90
N THR A 46 -21.87 -57.82 4.17
CA THR A 46 -22.35 -56.53 3.66
C THR A 46 -21.96 -55.38 4.58
N THR A 47 -21.89 -54.16 4.04
CA THR A 47 -21.61 -52.94 4.80
C THR A 47 -22.61 -51.84 4.49
N ILE A 48 -22.77 -50.91 5.43
CA ILE A 48 -23.53 -49.66 5.20
C ILE A 48 -22.68 -48.61 4.46
N LEU A 49 -21.36 -48.82 4.37
CA LEU A 49 -20.48 -47.96 3.59
C LEU A 49 -20.85 -48.09 2.11
N LYS A 50 -20.52 -47.05 1.34
CA LYS A 50 -20.72 -47.03 -0.11
C LYS A 50 -19.38 -47.20 -0.80
N ASP A 51 -19.37 -47.85 -1.96
CA ASP A 51 -18.22 -47.80 -2.85
C ASP A 51 -18.06 -46.35 -3.31
N ASP A 52 -16.97 -45.71 -2.89
CA ASP A 52 -16.67 -44.32 -3.19
C ASP A 52 -15.67 -44.20 -4.36
N GLY A 53 -15.30 -45.33 -4.95
CA GLY A 53 -14.31 -45.41 -6.02
C GLY A 53 -12.91 -44.99 -5.59
N GLY A 54 -12.54 -45.07 -4.31
CA GLY A 54 -11.15 -44.83 -3.89
C GLY A 54 -10.74 -45.35 -2.52
N THR A 55 -11.55 -45.19 -1.47
CA THR A 55 -11.23 -45.67 -0.10
C THR A 55 -12.06 -46.87 0.32
N VAL A 56 -13.20 -47.13 -0.33
CA VAL A 56 -14.02 -48.32 -0.12
C VAL A 56 -14.33 -48.95 -1.48
N ALA A 57 -13.97 -50.22 -1.65
CA ALA A 57 -14.37 -51.02 -2.81
C ALA A 57 -15.38 -52.10 -2.36
N ILE A 58 -16.55 -52.16 -2.98
CA ILE A 58 -17.60 -53.12 -2.60
C ILE A 58 -17.75 -54.18 -3.68
N GLY A 59 -17.72 -55.44 -3.26
CA GLY A 59 -18.06 -56.60 -4.08
C GLY A 59 -19.33 -57.28 -3.61
N ASN A 60 -19.65 -58.44 -4.21
CA ASN A 60 -20.84 -59.18 -3.82
C ASN A 60 -20.62 -59.93 -2.50
N GLY A 61 -21.13 -59.39 -1.40
CA GLY A 61 -21.02 -60.01 -0.07
C GLY A 61 -19.67 -59.82 0.62
N PHE A 62 -18.87 -58.83 0.20
CA PHE A 62 -17.62 -58.42 0.85
C PHE A 62 -17.30 -56.95 0.53
N TYR A 63 -16.34 -56.38 1.25
CA TYR A 63 -15.80 -55.06 0.93
C TYR A 63 -14.34 -54.92 1.36
N TRP A 64 -13.63 -53.99 0.71
CA TRP A 64 -12.27 -53.59 1.03
C TRP A 64 -12.27 -52.14 1.50
N LYS A 65 -11.56 -51.86 2.59
CA LYS A 65 -11.38 -50.50 3.11
C LYS A 65 -9.90 -50.13 3.11
N ARG A 66 -9.55 -49.01 2.48
CA ARG A 66 -8.19 -48.47 2.43
C ARG A 66 -7.69 -48.20 3.84
N SER A 67 -6.45 -48.62 4.12
CA SER A 67 -5.74 -48.24 5.34
C SER A 67 -5.34 -46.78 5.25
N ILE A 68 -5.85 -45.95 6.16
CA ILE A 68 -5.61 -44.50 6.19
C ILE A 68 -5.20 -44.14 7.61
N ASN A 69 -3.92 -43.84 7.81
CA ASN A 69 -3.41 -43.36 9.10
C ASN A 69 -3.64 -41.86 9.24
N ASP A 70 -3.41 -41.11 8.16
CA ASP A 70 -3.66 -39.68 8.08
C ASP A 70 -4.46 -39.35 6.82
N PRO A 71 -5.62 -38.67 6.93
CA PRO A 71 -6.39 -38.25 5.74
C PRO A 71 -5.62 -37.28 4.81
N ARG A 72 -4.47 -36.76 5.24
CA ARG A 72 -3.55 -35.97 4.40
C ARG A 72 -2.81 -36.80 3.35
N GLU A 73 -2.68 -38.10 3.55
CA GLU A 73 -2.05 -39.00 2.59
C GLU A 73 -2.96 -39.29 1.40
N VAL A 74 -4.28 -39.11 1.57
CA VAL A 74 -5.27 -39.37 0.53
C VAL A 74 -5.37 -38.18 -0.44
N ASN A 75 -5.05 -38.43 -1.71
CA ASN A 75 -5.18 -37.48 -2.82
C ASN A 75 -6.03 -38.03 -3.98
N ILE A 76 -6.30 -37.19 -4.97
CA ILE A 76 -7.19 -37.46 -6.11
C ILE A 76 -6.78 -38.68 -6.95
N LEU A 77 -5.50 -39.08 -6.97
CA LEU A 77 -5.05 -40.27 -7.70
C LEU A 77 -5.65 -41.56 -7.10
N HIS A 78 -5.94 -41.59 -5.79
CA HIS A 78 -6.61 -42.72 -5.15
C HIS A 78 -8.06 -42.89 -5.61
N PHE A 79 -8.65 -41.89 -6.25
CA PHE A 79 -10.01 -41.89 -6.78
C PHE A 79 -10.07 -41.99 -8.31
N GLY A 80 -8.93 -42.28 -8.93
CA GLY A 80 -8.81 -42.54 -10.35
C GLY A 80 -8.45 -41.33 -11.21
N ALA A 81 -7.92 -40.24 -10.63
CA ALA A 81 -7.30 -39.24 -11.49
C ALA A 81 -6.00 -39.78 -12.10
N LYS A 82 -5.68 -39.37 -13.33
CA LYS A 82 -4.41 -39.68 -13.98
C LYS A 82 -3.38 -38.59 -13.77
N GLY A 83 -3.78 -37.31 -13.79
CA GLY A 83 -2.85 -36.19 -13.65
C GLY A 83 -1.85 -36.09 -14.80
N ASP A 84 -2.31 -36.36 -16.03
CA ASP A 84 -1.55 -36.25 -17.28
C ASP A 84 -1.86 -34.96 -18.08
N GLY A 85 -2.87 -34.20 -17.64
CA GLY A 85 -3.32 -32.94 -18.25
C GLY A 85 -4.17 -33.12 -19.51
N VAL A 86 -4.56 -34.34 -19.85
CA VAL A 86 -5.31 -34.69 -21.06
C VAL A 86 -6.55 -35.54 -20.73
N THR A 87 -6.41 -36.50 -19.82
CA THR A 87 -7.53 -37.30 -19.32
C THR A 87 -8.39 -36.43 -18.41
N ASP A 88 -9.70 -36.47 -18.62
CA ASP A 88 -10.67 -35.79 -17.76
C ASP A 88 -10.68 -36.41 -16.36
N ASP A 89 -10.16 -35.67 -15.38
CA ASP A 89 -10.04 -36.09 -13.98
C ASP A 89 -11.25 -35.60 -13.12
N THR A 90 -12.30 -35.06 -13.74
CA THR A 90 -13.46 -34.48 -13.05
C THR A 90 -14.21 -35.48 -12.17
N ASP A 91 -14.40 -36.71 -12.64
CA ASP A 91 -15.10 -37.74 -11.86
C ASP A 91 -14.30 -38.16 -10.62
N ALA A 92 -12.97 -38.22 -10.73
CA ALA A 92 -12.10 -38.46 -9.58
C ALA A 92 -12.17 -37.30 -8.58
N PHE A 93 -12.21 -36.05 -9.07
CA PHE A 93 -12.41 -34.87 -8.24
C PHE A 93 -13.73 -34.92 -7.46
N LYS A 94 -14.84 -35.23 -8.14
CA LYS A 94 -16.16 -35.35 -7.49
C LYS A 94 -16.16 -36.43 -6.41
N ARG A 95 -15.52 -37.57 -6.66
CA ARG A 95 -15.39 -38.66 -5.68
C ARG A 95 -14.61 -38.25 -4.43
N ILE A 96 -13.43 -37.65 -4.59
CA ILE A 96 -12.64 -37.20 -3.42
C ILE A 96 -13.31 -36.03 -2.68
N LEU A 97 -14.01 -35.14 -3.38
CA LEU A 97 -14.80 -34.08 -2.74
C LEU A 97 -15.91 -34.67 -1.88
N GLY A 98 -16.67 -35.63 -2.41
CA GLY A 98 -17.70 -36.34 -1.64
C GLY A 98 -17.11 -37.03 -0.41
N TRP A 99 -15.98 -37.73 -0.59
CA TRP A 99 -15.26 -38.36 0.50
C TRP A 99 -14.79 -37.35 1.56
N SER A 100 -14.23 -36.20 1.17
CA SER A 100 -13.67 -35.23 2.11
C SER A 100 -14.74 -34.56 2.97
N GLN A 101 -15.95 -34.38 2.43
CA GLN A 101 -17.10 -33.84 3.15
C GLN A 101 -17.66 -34.83 4.19
N THR A 102 -17.52 -36.14 3.96
CA THR A 102 -18.10 -37.20 4.79
C THR A 102 -17.11 -38.01 5.62
N TYR A 103 -15.80 -37.82 5.43
CA TYR A 103 -14.74 -38.63 6.07
C TYR A 103 -14.87 -38.72 7.59
N SER A 104 -15.16 -37.60 8.25
CA SER A 104 -15.32 -37.54 9.70
C SER A 104 -16.41 -36.53 10.10
N GLN A 105 -17.12 -36.83 11.19
CA GLN A 105 -18.05 -35.88 11.80
C GLN A 105 -17.29 -34.74 12.52
N ASN A 106 -16.08 -35.01 13.01
CA ASN A 106 -15.27 -34.06 13.78
C ASN A 106 -14.30 -33.26 12.91
N MET A 107 -14.05 -33.68 11.66
CA MET A 107 -13.16 -32.98 10.72
C MET A 107 -13.96 -32.54 9.49
N LYS A 108 -14.30 -31.24 9.42
CA LYS A 108 -15.07 -30.66 8.30
C LYS A 108 -14.25 -29.81 7.33
N GLY A 109 -12.97 -29.57 7.63
CA GLY A 109 -12.06 -28.73 6.85
C GLY A 109 -11.07 -29.52 5.98
N LEU A 110 -11.48 -30.65 5.39
CA LEU A 110 -10.59 -31.48 4.58
C LEU A 110 -10.64 -31.07 3.10
N PRO A 111 -9.56 -30.52 2.52
CA PRO A 111 -9.53 -30.11 1.13
C PRO A 111 -9.43 -31.31 0.18
N VAL A 112 -9.82 -31.11 -1.07
CA VAL A 112 -9.45 -31.99 -2.18
C VAL A 112 -7.95 -31.85 -2.41
N ARG A 113 -7.22 -32.96 -2.28
CA ARG A 113 -5.75 -32.98 -2.42
C ARG A 113 -5.32 -33.42 -3.80
N PHE A 114 -4.39 -32.66 -4.38
CA PHE A 114 -3.67 -32.99 -5.60
C PHE A 114 -2.20 -33.23 -5.27
N PRO A 115 -1.57 -34.26 -5.81
CA PRO A 115 -0.12 -34.36 -5.85
C PRO A 115 0.45 -33.50 -7.00
N GLY A 116 1.77 -33.48 -7.14
CA GLY A 116 2.45 -32.85 -8.28
C GLY A 116 1.99 -33.49 -9.60
N GLY A 117 1.68 -32.65 -10.59
CA GLY A 117 1.12 -33.09 -11.86
C GLY A 117 0.24 -32.05 -12.55
N ARG A 118 -0.31 -32.40 -13.70
CA ARG A 118 -1.22 -31.56 -14.48
C ARG A 118 -2.58 -32.24 -14.57
N PHE A 119 -3.66 -31.57 -14.19
CA PHE A 119 -5.00 -32.17 -14.11
C PHE A 119 -5.95 -31.41 -15.02
N LEU A 120 -6.61 -32.12 -15.93
CA LEU A 120 -7.71 -31.58 -16.72
C LEU A 120 -9.00 -31.77 -15.91
N ILE A 121 -9.60 -30.68 -15.46
CA ILE A 121 -10.86 -30.67 -14.71
C ILE A 121 -11.88 -29.87 -15.53
N MET A 122 -13.06 -30.42 -15.73
CA MET A 122 -14.17 -29.76 -16.39
C MET A 122 -14.93 -28.86 -15.41
N PRO A 123 -15.63 -27.82 -15.89
CA PRO A 123 -16.43 -26.95 -15.05
C PRO A 123 -17.41 -27.71 -14.15
N MET A 124 -17.49 -27.27 -12.89
CA MET A 124 -18.39 -27.82 -11.89
C MET A 124 -19.14 -26.70 -11.18
N ASP A 125 -20.47 -26.76 -11.26
CA ASP A 125 -21.36 -25.93 -10.46
C ASP A 125 -21.79 -26.68 -9.19
N LEU A 126 -21.22 -26.26 -8.06
CA LEU A 126 -21.49 -26.73 -6.71
C LEU A 126 -22.25 -25.67 -5.89
N SER A 127 -22.85 -24.66 -6.55
CA SER A 127 -23.49 -23.52 -5.89
C SER A 127 -24.97 -23.69 -5.58
N ASN A 128 -25.55 -24.87 -5.87
CA ASN A 128 -26.96 -25.16 -5.58
C ASN A 128 -27.29 -25.20 -4.07
N ALA A 129 -26.31 -25.43 -3.21
CA ALA A 129 -26.49 -25.43 -1.76
C ALA A 129 -25.20 -24.99 -1.06
N GLU A 130 -25.34 -24.36 0.12
CA GLU A 130 -24.20 -23.95 0.91
C GLU A 130 -23.42 -25.19 1.40
N ILE A 131 -22.14 -25.26 1.02
CA ILE A 131 -21.20 -26.24 1.56
C ILE A 131 -20.42 -25.60 2.72
N PRO A 132 -20.30 -26.28 3.89
CA PRO A 132 -19.65 -25.70 5.06
C PRO A 132 -18.18 -25.31 4.84
N PHE A 133 -17.51 -25.99 3.92
CA PHE A 133 -16.12 -25.79 3.56
C PHE A 133 -15.86 -26.26 2.13
N PHE A 134 -15.11 -25.47 1.37
CA PHE A 134 -14.51 -25.88 0.10
C PHE A 134 -12.99 -25.75 0.19
N GLY A 135 -12.25 -26.72 -0.32
CA GLY A 135 -10.80 -26.72 -0.17
C GLY A 135 -10.10 -27.35 -1.35
N LEU A 136 -9.06 -26.69 -1.87
CA LEU A 136 -8.08 -27.24 -2.80
C LEU A 136 -6.69 -27.20 -2.16
N ALA A 137 -5.97 -28.30 -2.17
CA ALA A 137 -4.59 -28.37 -1.70
C ALA A 137 -3.75 -29.13 -2.72
N GLY A 138 -2.90 -28.42 -3.45
CA GLY A 138 -1.92 -29.01 -4.34
C GLY A 138 -0.59 -29.33 -3.66
N ASP A 139 0.35 -29.80 -4.47
CA ASP A 139 1.75 -29.98 -4.10
C ASP A 139 2.42 -28.61 -4.02
N ASP A 140 2.45 -28.09 -2.79
CA ASP A 140 2.88 -26.74 -2.51
C ASP A 140 4.35 -26.71 -2.11
N LEU A 141 5.16 -26.00 -2.89
CA LEU A 141 6.47 -25.56 -2.46
C LEU A 141 6.29 -24.27 -1.65
N ALA A 142 7.16 -24.05 -0.66
CA ALA A 142 7.23 -22.77 0.08
C ALA A 142 7.62 -21.56 -0.81
N LEU A 143 7.71 -21.78 -2.12
CA LEU A 143 7.85 -20.80 -3.19
C LEU A 143 6.54 -20.77 -3.98
N GLY A 144 5.62 -19.87 -3.61
CA GLY A 144 4.29 -19.80 -4.22
C GLY A 144 4.25 -19.47 -5.72
N SER A 145 5.38 -19.03 -6.30
CA SER A 145 5.52 -18.76 -7.73
C SER A 145 5.70 -20.03 -8.58
N LEU A 146 5.93 -21.19 -7.95
CA LEU A 146 6.13 -22.48 -8.62
C LEU A 146 5.40 -23.64 -7.91
N PRO A 147 4.05 -23.64 -7.80
CA PRO A 147 3.33 -24.81 -7.30
C PRO A 147 3.49 -26.02 -8.22
N GLY A 148 3.64 -27.23 -7.66
CA GLY A 148 3.84 -28.48 -8.40
C GLY A 148 2.57 -29.03 -9.04
N THR A 149 1.39 -28.58 -8.60
CA THR A 149 0.10 -28.94 -9.19
C THR A 149 -0.36 -27.87 -10.18
N THR A 150 -0.67 -28.27 -11.41
CA THR A 150 -1.32 -27.42 -12.42
C THR A 150 -2.71 -27.93 -12.75
N ILE A 151 -3.70 -27.04 -12.75
CA ILE A 151 -5.06 -27.31 -13.22
C ILE A 151 -5.27 -26.60 -14.56
N VAL A 152 -5.83 -27.33 -15.51
CA VAL A 152 -6.36 -26.82 -16.77
C VAL A 152 -7.79 -27.30 -16.98
N SER A 153 -8.48 -26.69 -17.93
CA SER A 153 -9.86 -27.03 -18.24
C SER A 153 -10.15 -26.94 -19.74
N ASP A 154 -11.41 -27.09 -20.09
CA ASP A 154 -11.96 -27.19 -21.45
C ASP A 154 -11.99 -25.86 -22.22
N LYS A 155 -11.61 -24.74 -21.59
CA LYS A 155 -11.67 -23.40 -22.17
C LYS A 155 -13.11 -22.92 -22.46
N SER A 156 -14.11 -23.55 -21.84
CA SER A 156 -15.49 -23.06 -21.92
C SER A 156 -15.66 -21.73 -21.17
N ALA A 157 -16.80 -21.06 -21.38
CA ALA A 157 -17.11 -19.84 -20.64
C ALA A 157 -17.57 -20.10 -19.18
N ASN A 158 -17.70 -21.36 -18.77
CA ASN A 158 -18.18 -21.72 -17.44
C ASN A 158 -17.04 -21.64 -16.41
N THR A 159 -17.33 -21.09 -15.23
CA THR A 159 -16.39 -21.09 -14.09
C THR A 159 -16.01 -22.52 -13.72
N LEU A 160 -14.70 -22.80 -13.62
CA LEU A 160 -14.21 -24.14 -13.30
C LEU A 160 -14.74 -24.65 -11.95
N PHE A 161 -14.61 -23.83 -10.91
CA PHE A 161 -15.14 -24.12 -9.58
C PHE A 161 -16.11 -23.02 -9.16
N LYS A 162 -17.41 -23.23 -9.42
CA LYS A 162 -18.46 -22.36 -8.89
C LYS A 162 -19.04 -22.98 -7.62
N VAL A 163 -18.94 -22.31 -6.49
CA VAL A 163 -19.30 -22.85 -5.19
C VAL A 163 -20.18 -21.88 -4.41
N GLN A 164 -20.90 -22.40 -3.42
CA GLN A 164 -21.51 -21.61 -2.36
C GLN A 164 -20.88 -22.06 -1.04
N ALA A 165 -19.74 -21.49 -0.65
CA ALA A 165 -19.00 -21.94 0.54
C ALA A 165 -18.72 -20.80 1.52
N ARG A 166 -19.09 -20.99 2.79
CA ARG A 166 -18.80 -20.02 3.86
C ARG A 166 -17.30 -19.87 4.12
N ARG A 167 -16.59 -21.00 4.04
CA ARG A 167 -15.16 -21.13 4.31
C ARG A 167 -14.48 -21.77 3.11
N THR A 168 -13.44 -21.13 2.60
CA THR A 168 -12.71 -21.62 1.44
C THR A 168 -11.21 -21.61 1.71
N THR A 169 -10.50 -22.67 1.30
CA THR A 169 -9.04 -22.66 1.20
C THR A 169 -8.56 -23.10 -0.17
N ILE A 170 -7.59 -22.41 -0.76
CA ILE A 170 -6.94 -22.83 -2.01
C ILE A 170 -5.43 -22.66 -1.80
N ARG A 171 -4.67 -23.75 -1.87
CA ARG A 171 -3.22 -23.71 -1.66
C ARG A 171 -2.47 -24.54 -2.69
N GLY A 172 -1.34 -24.03 -3.16
CA GLY A 172 -0.39 -24.81 -3.96
C GLY A 172 -0.91 -25.16 -5.35
N ILE A 173 -1.66 -24.27 -5.98
CA ILE A 173 -2.28 -24.50 -7.29
C ILE A 173 -1.73 -23.53 -8.33
N THR A 174 -1.35 -24.05 -9.49
CA THR A 174 -1.21 -23.28 -10.72
C THR A 174 -2.49 -23.40 -11.54
N TRP A 175 -3.16 -22.28 -11.81
CA TRP A 175 -4.21 -22.20 -12.83
C TRP A 175 -3.60 -21.77 -14.16
N ASP A 176 -3.80 -22.60 -15.19
CA ASP A 176 -3.42 -22.30 -16.56
C ASP A 176 -4.66 -22.26 -17.45
N GLY A 177 -5.19 -21.04 -17.68
CA GLY A 177 -6.42 -20.83 -18.44
C GLY A 177 -6.27 -21.02 -19.96
N GLN A 178 -5.04 -21.22 -20.45
CA GLN A 178 -4.74 -21.48 -21.86
C GLN A 178 -5.30 -20.44 -22.85
N ALA A 179 -5.59 -19.23 -22.38
CA ALA A 179 -6.07 -18.13 -23.19
C ALA A 179 -4.93 -17.38 -23.87
N THR A 180 -5.25 -16.75 -24.99
CA THR A 180 -4.36 -15.92 -25.80
C THR A 180 -5.16 -14.73 -26.34
N ALA A 181 -4.51 -13.58 -26.50
CA ALA A 181 -5.04 -12.41 -27.22
C ALA A 181 -3.88 -11.68 -27.90
N ASP A 182 -4.16 -10.90 -28.96
CA ASP A 182 -3.15 -10.04 -29.58
C ASP A 182 -2.97 -8.76 -28.75
N THR A 183 -1.86 -8.69 -28.00
CA THR A 183 -1.52 -7.57 -27.12
C THR A 183 -0.53 -6.59 -27.73
N VAL A 184 0.02 -6.91 -28.91
CA VAL A 184 0.96 -6.05 -29.65
C VAL A 184 0.19 -5.05 -30.48
N THR A 185 -0.81 -5.51 -31.24
CA THR A 185 -1.65 -4.63 -32.06
C THR A 185 -2.67 -3.87 -31.21
N ASN A 186 -3.32 -4.56 -30.26
CA ASN A 186 -4.29 -3.93 -29.38
C ASN A 186 -3.58 -3.42 -28.13
N THR A 187 -3.33 -2.11 -28.05
CA THR A 187 -2.60 -1.49 -26.92
C THR A 187 -3.51 -0.98 -25.79
N ALA A 188 -4.81 -0.80 -26.06
CA ALA A 188 -5.84 -0.48 -25.07
C ALA A 188 -6.32 -1.74 -24.32
N THR A 189 -7.17 -1.64 -23.29
CA THR A 189 -7.74 -2.80 -22.56
C THR A 189 -8.18 -3.94 -23.49
N ILE A 190 -7.74 -5.17 -23.21
CA ILE A 190 -8.22 -6.37 -23.91
C ILE A 190 -9.63 -6.69 -23.38
N THR A 191 -10.58 -6.83 -24.30
CA THR A 191 -11.96 -7.21 -23.96
C THR A 191 -12.14 -8.73 -24.03
N PRO A 192 -13.20 -9.30 -23.40
CA PRO A 192 -13.48 -10.72 -23.44
C PRO A 192 -13.55 -11.31 -24.87
N GLU A 193 -14.07 -10.55 -25.83
CA GLU A 193 -14.25 -10.96 -27.23
C GLU A 193 -12.93 -11.08 -28.00
N MET A 194 -11.87 -10.44 -27.51
CA MET A 194 -10.51 -10.51 -28.09
C MET A 194 -9.72 -11.72 -27.59
N CYS A 195 -10.24 -12.45 -26.60
CA CYS A 195 -9.57 -13.60 -25.99
C CYS A 195 -9.98 -14.91 -26.67
N SER A 196 -9.04 -15.86 -26.79
CA SER A 196 -9.35 -17.19 -27.33
C SER A 196 -10.25 -18.04 -26.43
N ASN A 197 -10.35 -17.71 -25.15
CA ASN A 197 -11.39 -18.16 -24.23
C ASN A 197 -11.51 -17.18 -23.06
N VAL A 198 -12.57 -17.31 -22.26
CA VAL A 198 -12.88 -16.43 -21.13
C VAL A 198 -13.15 -17.20 -19.84
N GLN A 199 -12.56 -18.39 -19.69
CA GLN A 199 -12.88 -19.30 -18.59
C GLN A 199 -12.46 -18.74 -17.23
N PRO A 200 -13.39 -18.55 -16.27
CA PRO A 200 -13.04 -18.22 -14.90
C PRO A 200 -12.53 -19.45 -14.12
N PHE A 201 -11.65 -19.24 -13.14
CA PHE A 201 -11.14 -20.34 -12.31
C PHE A 201 -12.05 -20.64 -11.11
N PHE A 202 -12.30 -19.66 -10.26
CA PHE A 202 -13.03 -19.86 -9.00
C PHE A 202 -14.04 -18.74 -8.76
N GLU A 203 -15.27 -19.12 -8.44
CA GLU A 203 -16.35 -18.21 -8.07
C GLU A 203 -17.03 -18.73 -6.81
N ASN A 204 -17.11 -17.89 -5.78
CA ASN A 204 -17.87 -18.19 -4.58
C ASN A 204 -19.08 -17.26 -4.52
N SER A 205 -20.28 -17.83 -4.70
CA SER A 205 -21.55 -17.11 -4.68
C SER A 205 -22.19 -17.06 -3.29
N CYS A 206 -21.50 -17.56 -2.24
CA CYS A 206 -21.99 -17.50 -0.87
C CYS A 206 -22.24 -16.04 -0.46
N MET A 207 -23.50 -15.71 -0.15
CA MET A 207 -23.87 -14.37 0.29
C MET A 207 -23.76 -14.24 1.81
N ALA A 208 -23.71 -13.00 2.25
CA ALA A 208 -23.75 -12.59 3.65
C ALA A 208 -22.57 -13.13 4.47
N GLY A 209 -21.38 -13.12 3.90
CA GLY A 209 -20.12 -13.39 4.60
C GLY A 209 -19.32 -14.54 3.99
N GLN A 210 -18.10 -14.29 3.52
CA GLN A 210 -17.15 -15.30 3.08
C GLN A 210 -15.82 -15.19 3.85
N ILE A 211 -15.24 -16.34 4.21
CA ILE A 211 -13.88 -16.44 4.77
C ILE A 211 -13.05 -17.25 3.79
N VAL A 212 -12.09 -16.61 3.12
CA VAL A 212 -11.33 -17.20 2.02
C VAL A 212 -9.84 -17.08 2.29
N ASN A 213 -9.13 -18.20 2.26
CA ASN A 213 -7.67 -18.24 2.36
C ASN A 213 -7.08 -18.81 1.06
N ILE A 214 -6.24 -18.02 0.39
CA ILE A 214 -5.54 -18.43 -0.83
C ILE A 214 -4.06 -18.24 -0.59
N SER A 215 -3.27 -19.30 -0.74
CA SER A 215 -1.83 -19.22 -0.54
C SER A 215 -1.05 -20.00 -1.60
N CYS A 216 0.15 -19.54 -1.95
CA CYS A 216 1.02 -20.22 -2.93
C CYS A 216 0.26 -20.55 -4.23
N PHE A 217 -0.29 -19.52 -4.86
CA PHE A 217 -1.10 -19.68 -6.06
C PHE A 217 -0.44 -18.98 -7.25
N ARG A 218 -0.46 -19.65 -8.41
CA ARG A 218 -0.02 -19.06 -9.67
C ARG A 218 -1.14 -19.04 -10.70
N GLY A 219 -1.47 -17.85 -11.21
CA GLY A 219 -2.37 -17.68 -12.34
C GLY A 219 -1.62 -17.37 -13.63
N GLN A 220 -1.96 -18.06 -14.73
CA GLN A 220 -1.38 -17.73 -16.03
C GLN A 220 -2.34 -18.02 -17.18
N ARG A 221 -2.19 -17.23 -18.26
CA ARG A 221 -2.98 -17.32 -19.49
C ARG A 221 -4.48 -17.37 -19.18
N SER A 222 -4.93 -16.57 -18.21
CA SER A 222 -6.33 -16.56 -17.78
C SER A 222 -7.13 -15.59 -18.65
N GLY A 223 -8.11 -16.11 -19.38
CA GLY A 223 -9.04 -15.30 -20.16
C GLY A 223 -10.20 -14.76 -19.35
N GLY A 224 -10.68 -15.52 -18.35
CA GLY A 224 -11.67 -15.09 -17.37
C GLY A 224 -11.05 -14.69 -16.04
N THR A 225 -11.89 -14.13 -15.16
CA THR A 225 -11.49 -13.78 -13.79
C THR A 225 -10.99 -14.99 -13.02
N ILE A 226 -9.87 -14.87 -12.32
CA ILE A 226 -9.32 -15.98 -11.55
C ILE A 226 -10.15 -16.21 -10.28
N PHE A 227 -10.32 -15.19 -9.44
CA PHE A 227 -11.09 -15.27 -8.20
C PHE A 227 -12.24 -14.27 -8.20
N LYS A 228 -13.48 -14.77 -8.26
CA LYS A 228 -14.71 -14.00 -8.07
C LYS A 228 -15.27 -14.26 -6.67
N LEU A 229 -15.22 -13.26 -5.81
CA LEU A 229 -15.67 -13.31 -4.42
C LEU A 229 -16.68 -12.19 -4.16
N GLN A 230 -17.44 -12.32 -3.09
CA GLN A 230 -18.33 -11.26 -2.61
C GLN A 230 -18.48 -11.35 -1.09
N ASP A 231 -18.88 -10.25 -0.46
CA ASP A 231 -19.22 -10.23 0.97
C ASP A 231 -18.12 -10.80 1.87
N THR A 232 -16.84 -10.49 1.60
CA THR A 232 -15.74 -11.07 2.41
C THR A 232 -15.76 -10.50 3.84
N LEU A 233 -15.38 -11.30 4.83
CA LEU A 233 -15.32 -10.89 6.25
C LEU A 233 -13.89 -10.83 6.81
N ASP A 234 -13.13 -11.89 6.57
CA ASP A 234 -11.74 -12.07 7.00
C ASP A 234 -11.10 -13.01 5.97
N SER A 235 -10.29 -12.48 5.07
CA SER A 235 -9.74 -13.24 3.94
C SER A 235 -8.27 -12.92 3.73
N LYS A 236 -7.48 -13.96 3.46
CA LYS A 236 -6.02 -13.87 3.39
C LYS A 236 -5.54 -14.41 2.06
N PHE A 237 -4.80 -13.58 1.33
CA PHE A 237 -4.21 -13.90 0.04
C PHE A 237 -2.71 -13.71 0.14
N GLU A 238 -1.96 -14.80 0.10
CA GLU A 238 -0.52 -14.79 0.35
C GLU A 238 0.25 -15.49 -0.78
N GLN A 239 1.37 -14.92 -1.21
CA GLN A 239 2.20 -15.57 -2.24
C GLN A 239 1.39 -15.87 -3.51
N ILE A 240 0.71 -14.84 -4.02
CA ILE A 240 -0.08 -14.89 -5.24
C ILE A 240 0.75 -14.32 -6.38
N TYR A 241 0.93 -15.12 -7.44
CA TYR A 241 1.75 -14.75 -8.59
C TYR A 241 0.94 -14.87 -9.87
N THR A 242 1.06 -13.90 -10.77
CA THR A 242 0.48 -14.01 -12.11
C THR A 242 1.47 -13.59 -13.18
N ASN A 243 1.35 -14.18 -14.38
CA ASN A 243 2.23 -13.85 -15.51
C ASN A 243 1.52 -13.14 -16.66
N THR A 244 0.45 -13.73 -17.20
CA THR A 244 -0.31 -13.14 -18.29
C THR A 244 -1.78 -13.37 -18.01
N THR A 245 -2.54 -12.30 -17.85
CA THR A 245 -3.99 -12.36 -17.62
C THR A 245 -4.68 -11.36 -18.54
N TYR A 246 -5.80 -11.77 -19.13
CA TYR A 246 -6.63 -10.93 -20.00
C TYR A 246 -7.91 -10.45 -19.31
N SER A 247 -8.10 -10.86 -18.05
CA SER A 247 -9.16 -10.44 -17.17
C SER A 247 -8.61 -10.28 -15.74
N ARG A 248 -9.50 -10.03 -14.79
CA ARG A 248 -9.20 -9.73 -13.40
C ARG A 248 -8.56 -10.92 -12.69
N VAL A 249 -7.60 -10.67 -11.81
CA VAL A 249 -7.08 -11.69 -10.90
C VAL A 249 -8.03 -11.83 -9.72
N PHE A 250 -8.32 -10.70 -9.08
CA PHE A 250 -9.33 -10.59 -8.03
C PHE A 250 -10.48 -9.72 -8.52
N ASP A 251 -11.70 -10.23 -8.35
CA ASP A 251 -12.94 -9.49 -8.45
C ASP A 251 -13.70 -9.75 -7.15
N ILE A 252 -13.64 -8.79 -6.23
CA ILE A 252 -14.22 -8.89 -4.90
C ILE A 252 -15.25 -7.80 -4.74
N GLY A 253 -16.51 -8.21 -4.79
CA GLY A 253 -17.66 -7.31 -4.68
C GLY A 253 -18.46 -7.52 -3.41
N TRP A 254 -19.75 -7.24 -3.54
CA TRP A 254 -20.75 -7.45 -2.48
C TRP A 254 -22.09 -7.81 -3.14
N SER A 255 -22.94 -8.50 -2.38
CA SER A 255 -24.20 -9.03 -2.87
C SER A 255 -25.37 -8.05 -2.76
N GLY A 256 -25.23 -6.98 -1.97
CA GLY A 256 -26.32 -6.06 -1.67
C GLY A 256 -27.37 -6.63 -0.72
N SER A 257 -27.09 -7.77 -0.05
CA SER A 257 -28.04 -8.37 0.89
C SER A 257 -28.42 -7.37 1.99
N PRO A 258 -29.71 -7.05 2.17
CA PRO A 258 -30.16 -6.08 3.18
C PRO A 258 -29.95 -6.62 4.60
N LYS A 259 -29.87 -7.95 4.76
CA LYS A 259 -29.61 -8.61 6.04
C LYS A 259 -28.13 -8.50 6.39
N GLY A 260 -27.76 -7.49 7.15
CA GLY A 260 -26.38 -7.20 7.54
C GLY A 260 -25.69 -6.11 6.72
N VAL A 261 -26.43 -5.45 5.81
CA VAL A 261 -25.93 -4.34 4.97
C VAL A 261 -24.66 -4.76 4.20
N TRP A 262 -24.80 -5.78 3.37
CA TRP A 262 -23.70 -6.31 2.55
C TRP A 262 -23.49 -5.45 1.31
N ASP A 263 -23.01 -4.24 1.51
CA ASP A 263 -22.70 -3.24 0.48
C ASP A 263 -21.20 -2.98 0.31
N HIS A 264 -20.38 -3.82 0.94
CA HIS A 264 -18.92 -3.78 1.00
C HIS A 264 -18.33 -5.15 1.39
N SER A 265 -17.01 -5.22 1.43
CA SER A 265 -16.24 -6.38 1.88
C SER A 265 -15.23 -5.95 2.94
N THR A 266 -14.83 -6.88 3.81
CA THR A 266 -14.12 -6.59 5.05
C THR A 266 -12.87 -7.47 5.22
N ALA A 267 -11.84 -6.87 5.83
CA ALA A 267 -10.61 -7.50 6.31
C ALA A 267 -9.94 -8.46 5.32
N VAL A 268 -9.72 -7.97 4.10
CA VAL A 268 -8.85 -8.64 3.12
C VAL A 268 -7.40 -8.27 3.37
N GLU A 269 -6.53 -9.27 3.52
CA GLU A 269 -5.08 -9.11 3.59
C GLU A 269 -4.43 -9.71 2.34
N LEU A 270 -3.78 -8.88 1.52
CA LEU A 270 -3.01 -9.29 0.34
C LEU A 270 -1.51 -9.09 0.58
N CYS A 271 -0.76 -10.18 0.67
CA CYS A 271 0.65 -10.16 1.08
C CYS A 271 1.56 -10.94 0.13
N ASN A 272 2.77 -10.43 -0.09
CA ASN A 272 3.86 -11.12 -0.80
C ASN A 272 3.44 -11.55 -2.21
N ALA A 273 2.84 -10.65 -2.99
CA ALA A 273 2.25 -10.96 -4.28
C ALA A 273 2.95 -10.23 -5.43
N ASN A 274 2.95 -10.83 -6.62
CA ASN A 274 3.45 -10.18 -7.83
C ASN A 274 2.50 -10.45 -9.02
N PHE A 275 1.98 -9.38 -9.60
CA PHE A 275 1.08 -9.43 -10.74
C PHE A 275 1.76 -8.86 -11.98
N GLN A 276 2.21 -9.73 -12.88
CA GLN A 276 2.79 -9.34 -14.16
C GLN A 276 1.75 -9.36 -15.26
N THR A 277 1.93 -8.47 -16.23
CA THR A 277 1.34 -8.54 -17.57
C THR A 277 -0.19 -8.75 -17.58
N GLY A 278 -0.91 -7.93 -16.81
CA GLY A 278 -2.37 -7.87 -16.84
C GLY A 278 -2.90 -6.96 -17.94
N TYR A 279 -3.80 -7.46 -18.77
CA TYR A 279 -4.33 -6.75 -19.94
C TYR A 279 -5.83 -6.43 -19.88
N GLY A 280 -6.53 -6.97 -18.89
CA GLY A 280 -7.96 -6.75 -18.67
C GLY A 280 -8.28 -5.33 -18.17
N ASP A 281 -9.55 -5.12 -17.84
CA ASP A 281 -10.06 -3.83 -17.34
C ASP A 281 -9.57 -3.47 -15.94
N ALA A 282 -9.18 -4.47 -15.15
CA ALA A 282 -8.47 -4.34 -13.88
C ALA A 282 -7.71 -5.64 -13.59
N THR A 283 -6.57 -5.57 -12.90
CA THR A 283 -5.92 -6.74 -12.29
C THR A 283 -6.50 -7.02 -10.91
N LEU A 284 -6.62 -5.98 -10.07
CA LEU A 284 -7.23 -6.03 -8.74
C LEU A 284 -8.53 -5.21 -8.76
N TYR A 285 -9.70 -5.85 -8.83
CA TYR A 285 -10.98 -5.16 -8.69
C TYR A 285 -11.55 -5.44 -7.30
N MET A 286 -11.27 -4.53 -6.37
CA MET A 286 -11.60 -4.67 -4.95
C MET A 286 -12.10 -3.32 -4.36
N PRO A 287 -13.17 -2.72 -4.92
CA PRO A 287 -13.76 -1.51 -4.35
C PRO A 287 -14.44 -1.81 -3.00
N ARG A 288 -14.55 -0.80 -2.14
CA ARG A 288 -15.19 -0.88 -0.81
C ARG A 288 -14.64 -2.00 0.09
N MET A 289 -13.33 -2.26 0.02
CA MET A 289 -12.67 -3.14 0.99
C MET A 289 -12.36 -2.36 2.26
N THR A 290 -13.02 -2.64 3.38
CA THR A 290 -12.78 -1.97 4.66
C THR A 290 -11.86 -2.80 5.57
N GLN A 291 -11.10 -2.13 6.44
CA GLN A 291 -10.12 -2.75 7.33
C GLN A 291 -9.12 -3.66 6.59
N ALA A 292 -8.78 -3.30 5.36
CA ALA A 292 -7.99 -4.12 4.46
C ALA A 292 -6.50 -3.78 4.56
N ILE A 293 -5.65 -4.76 4.22
CA ILE A 293 -4.20 -4.70 4.35
C ILE A 293 -3.56 -5.16 3.04
N MET A 294 -2.55 -4.43 2.58
CA MET A 294 -1.68 -4.83 1.48
C MET A 294 -0.23 -4.74 1.92
N ARG A 295 0.55 -5.81 1.79
CA ARG A 295 1.98 -5.80 2.16
C ARG A 295 2.88 -6.49 1.14
N ASN A 296 3.96 -5.82 0.74
CA ASN A 296 4.97 -6.36 -0.19
C ASN A 296 4.32 -6.90 -1.48
N VAL A 297 3.71 -5.99 -2.23
CA VAL A 297 2.99 -6.30 -3.48
C VAL A 297 3.61 -5.58 -4.66
N TRP A 298 3.71 -6.28 -5.79
CA TRP A 298 4.20 -5.76 -7.06
C TRP A 298 3.13 -5.91 -8.14
N ILE A 299 2.91 -4.85 -8.92
CA ILE A 299 2.04 -4.84 -10.10
C ILE A 299 2.84 -4.25 -11.25
N GLU A 300 3.11 -5.05 -12.27
CA GLU A 300 4.10 -4.73 -13.30
C GLU A 300 3.56 -5.01 -14.69
N HIS A 301 3.95 -4.18 -15.66
CA HIS A 301 3.63 -4.37 -17.09
C HIS A 301 2.14 -4.52 -17.38
N THR A 302 1.30 -3.88 -16.57
CA THR A 302 -0.13 -4.10 -16.52
C THR A 302 -0.88 -2.87 -17.06
N ARG A 303 -1.87 -3.07 -17.93
CA ARG A 303 -2.67 -1.97 -18.49
C ARG A 303 -3.44 -1.23 -17.40
N ASN A 304 -4.17 -1.98 -16.60
CA ASN A 304 -5.03 -1.46 -15.54
C ASN A 304 -4.70 -2.15 -14.20
N PRO A 305 -3.88 -1.54 -13.33
CA PRO A 305 -3.44 -2.14 -12.08
C PRO A 305 -4.61 -2.57 -11.18
N GLY A 306 -5.69 -1.78 -11.18
CA GLY A 306 -6.89 -2.14 -10.44
C GLY A 306 -7.69 -0.95 -9.92
N ASP A 307 -8.77 -1.31 -9.23
CA ASP A 307 -9.67 -0.40 -8.54
C ASP A 307 -9.85 -0.84 -7.09
N LEU A 308 -9.38 0.01 -6.17
CA LEU A 308 -9.46 -0.14 -4.72
C LEU A 308 -10.29 1.00 -4.10
N SER A 309 -11.13 1.68 -4.89
CA SER A 309 -11.89 2.87 -4.51
C SER A 309 -12.78 2.64 -3.29
N ASP A 310 -13.09 3.71 -2.56
CA ASP A 310 -13.96 3.69 -1.36
C ASP A 310 -13.53 2.71 -0.26
N GLY A 311 -12.32 2.12 -0.36
CA GLY A 311 -11.77 1.20 0.62
C GLY A 311 -11.22 1.90 1.86
N GLY A 312 -10.93 1.11 2.89
CA GLY A 312 -10.13 1.48 4.05
C GLY A 312 -8.90 0.59 4.13
N TRP A 313 -7.74 1.11 3.73
CA TRP A 313 -6.53 0.32 3.46
C TRP A 313 -5.33 0.76 4.30
N THR A 314 -4.56 -0.22 4.79
CA THR A 314 -3.16 -0.03 5.18
C THR A 314 -2.27 -0.67 4.11
N ILE A 315 -1.41 0.11 3.46
CA ILE A 315 -0.56 -0.34 2.35
C ILE A 315 0.91 -0.15 2.72
N ASP A 316 1.63 -1.27 2.86
CA ASP A 316 3.04 -1.31 3.20
C ASP A 316 3.85 -1.93 2.05
N THR A 317 4.73 -1.17 1.41
CA THR A 317 5.56 -1.68 0.30
C THR A 317 4.71 -2.16 -0.89
N LEU A 318 4.23 -1.19 -1.67
CA LEU A 318 3.56 -1.42 -2.94
C LEU A 318 4.43 -0.87 -4.08
N ASN A 319 4.64 -1.70 -5.10
CA ASN A 319 5.40 -1.36 -6.29
C ASN A 319 4.45 -1.40 -7.49
N VAL A 320 4.30 -0.28 -8.19
CA VAL A 320 3.52 -0.19 -9.43
C VAL A 320 4.44 0.30 -10.52
N GLU A 321 4.75 -0.56 -11.50
CA GLU A 321 5.81 -0.28 -12.48
C GLU A 321 5.33 -0.54 -13.92
N ASN A 322 5.62 0.41 -14.81
CA ASN A 322 5.28 0.32 -16.23
C ASN A 322 3.80 -0.07 -16.46
N CYS A 323 2.91 0.59 -15.73
CA CYS A 323 1.47 0.39 -15.86
C CYS A 323 0.83 1.54 -16.64
N SER A 324 -0.13 1.22 -17.53
CA SER A 324 -0.67 2.20 -18.48
C SER A 324 -1.63 3.21 -17.82
N THR A 325 -2.41 2.76 -16.82
CA THR A 325 -3.32 3.61 -16.04
C THR A 325 -2.92 3.62 -14.56
N PRO A 326 -3.37 4.62 -13.78
CA PRO A 326 -3.13 4.65 -12.34
C PRO A 326 -3.82 3.48 -11.63
N LEU A 327 -3.24 3.02 -10.51
CA LEU A 327 -4.01 2.24 -9.53
C LEU A 327 -5.02 3.18 -8.87
N ILE A 328 -6.31 2.82 -8.92
CA ILE A 328 -7.38 3.69 -8.44
C ILE A 328 -7.58 3.48 -6.93
N LEU A 329 -7.43 4.57 -6.18
CA LEU A 329 -7.69 4.72 -4.74
C LEU A 329 -8.62 5.91 -4.51
N ASN A 330 -9.47 6.22 -5.49
CA ASN A 330 -10.42 7.33 -5.41
C ASN A 330 -11.38 7.11 -4.25
N ASN A 331 -11.67 8.18 -3.51
CA ASN A 331 -12.47 8.12 -2.29
C ASN A 331 -11.96 7.09 -1.25
N ALA A 332 -10.73 6.57 -1.36
CA ALA A 332 -10.24 5.59 -0.41
C ALA A 332 -9.66 6.29 0.83
N ARG A 333 -9.77 5.60 1.98
CA ARG A 333 -9.17 5.99 3.26
C ARG A 333 -7.91 5.16 3.43
N VAL A 334 -6.76 5.76 3.19
CA VAL A 334 -5.52 4.98 3.02
C VAL A 334 -4.41 5.51 3.90
N VAL A 335 -3.73 4.60 4.60
CA VAL A 335 -2.43 4.84 5.22
C VAL A 335 -1.39 4.07 4.43
N MET A 336 -0.38 4.77 3.89
CA MET A 336 0.59 4.20 2.96
C MET A 336 2.02 4.46 3.41
N ARG A 337 2.91 3.49 3.18
CA ARG A 337 4.37 3.67 3.30
C ARG A 337 5.15 2.82 2.29
N HIS A 338 6.32 3.30 1.89
CA HIS A 338 7.21 2.66 0.94
C HIS A 338 6.53 2.38 -0.41
N ILE A 339 5.92 3.40 -1.00
CA ILE A 339 5.24 3.28 -2.29
C ILE A 339 6.22 3.60 -3.41
N ASN A 340 6.51 2.60 -4.23
CA ASN A 340 7.41 2.69 -5.38
C ASN A 340 6.59 2.80 -6.68
N LEU A 341 6.80 3.89 -7.42
CA LEU A 341 6.11 4.19 -8.68
C LEU A 341 7.17 4.44 -9.75
N GLN A 342 7.23 3.57 -10.76
CA GLN A 342 8.24 3.63 -11.82
C GLN A 342 7.63 3.71 -13.21
N SER A 343 8.41 4.21 -14.17
CA SER A 343 8.07 4.20 -15.60
C SER A 343 6.71 4.85 -15.93
N GLY A 344 6.39 5.94 -15.23
CA GLY A 344 5.15 6.70 -15.46
C GLY A 344 3.91 6.19 -14.71
N SER A 345 4.01 5.06 -14.00
CA SER A 345 2.94 4.56 -13.12
C SER A 345 2.56 5.57 -12.04
N LYS A 346 1.28 5.57 -11.66
CA LYS A 346 0.70 6.52 -10.69
C LYS A 346 -0.32 5.85 -9.78
N LEU A 347 -0.64 6.53 -8.69
CA LEU A 347 -1.86 6.30 -7.92
C LEU A 347 -2.85 7.44 -8.23
N SER A 348 -4.13 7.14 -8.34
CA SER A 348 -5.21 8.14 -8.35
C SER A 348 -5.89 8.11 -6.99
N GLN A 349 -5.91 9.26 -6.30
CA GLN A 349 -6.40 9.39 -4.92
C GLN A 349 -7.43 10.50 -4.82
N ASP A 350 -8.18 10.70 -5.91
CA ASP A 350 -9.06 11.84 -6.08
C ASP A 350 -10.35 11.66 -5.28
N LEU A 351 -10.90 12.78 -4.79
CA LEU A 351 -12.26 12.83 -4.28
C LEU A 351 -13.21 13.05 -5.46
N VAL A 352 -13.93 12.00 -5.85
CA VAL A 352 -14.82 12.01 -7.02
C VAL A 352 -16.29 11.84 -6.60
N ALA A 353 -17.22 12.13 -7.50
CA ALA A 353 -18.65 11.89 -7.25
C ALA A 353 -18.94 10.39 -7.01
N GLY A 354 -20.03 10.07 -6.32
CA GLY A 354 -20.42 8.67 -6.04
C GLY A 354 -19.79 8.05 -4.80
N LYS A 355 -19.18 8.87 -3.92
CA LYS A 355 -18.70 8.53 -2.57
C LYS A 355 -19.65 7.59 -1.82
N TRP A 356 -19.14 6.46 -1.33
CA TRP A 356 -19.93 5.49 -0.57
C TRP A 356 -20.24 5.95 0.86
N LEU A 357 -19.22 6.40 1.58
CA LEU A 357 -19.29 6.87 2.96
C LEU A 357 -19.55 8.39 3.05
N SER A 358 -19.83 8.84 4.28
CA SER A 358 -19.95 10.26 4.63
C SER A 358 -18.67 11.05 4.29
N THR A 359 -18.83 12.32 3.92
CA THR A 359 -17.69 13.19 3.56
C THR A 359 -16.66 13.35 4.69
N PHE A 360 -17.06 13.15 5.95
CA PHE A 360 -16.16 13.25 7.10
C PHE A 360 -15.19 12.07 7.25
N GLU A 361 -15.41 10.98 6.53
CA GLU A 361 -14.59 9.76 6.65
C GLU A 361 -13.35 9.78 5.75
N TYR A 362 -13.32 10.62 4.72
CA TYR A 362 -12.30 10.57 3.68
C TYR A 362 -11.01 11.28 4.05
N GLY A 363 -9.92 10.75 3.53
CA GLY A 363 -8.58 11.31 3.66
C GLY A 363 -7.53 10.22 3.57
N TYR A 364 -6.29 10.61 3.31
CA TYR A 364 -5.19 9.67 3.27
C TYR A 364 -3.93 10.26 3.89
N ARG A 365 -3.03 9.34 4.26
CA ARG A 365 -1.70 9.64 4.77
C ARG A 365 -0.68 8.79 4.05
N ARG A 366 0.41 9.41 3.64
CA ARG A 366 1.55 8.76 3.01
C ARG A 366 2.81 9.11 3.78
N ASP A 367 3.43 8.12 4.40
CA ASP A 367 4.68 8.24 5.15
C ASP A 367 5.81 7.57 4.37
N GLU A 368 6.77 8.37 3.92
CA GLU A 368 7.91 7.91 3.12
C GLU A 368 9.22 8.34 3.80
N ASN A 369 10.33 7.69 3.41
CA ASN A 369 11.65 8.09 3.89
C ASN A 369 12.01 9.55 3.55
N PHE A 370 11.38 10.13 2.52
CA PHE A 370 11.57 11.51 2.08
C PHE A 370 10.53 12.50 2.60
N GLY A 371 9.58 12.07 3.44
CA GLY A 371 8.62 12.97 4.09
C GLY A 371 7.25 12.33 4.36
N THR A 372 6.34 13.11 4.93
CA THR A 372 4.95 12.72 5.15
C THR A 372 4.02 13.68 4.42
N PHE A 373 3.04 13.14 3.71
CA PHE A 373 1.90 13.86 3.14
C PHE A 373 0.61 13.40 3.83
N MET A 374 -0.26 14.33 4.22
CA MET A 374 -1.58 14.01 4.76
C MET A 374 -2.63 15.03 4.35
N SER A 375 -3.84 14.56 4.08
CA SER A 375 -5.00 15.39 3.75
C SER A 375 -5.92 15.69 4.96
N GLY A 376 -5.48 15.32 6.17
CA GLY A 376 -6.25 15.41 7.41
C GLY A 376 -5.59 16.28 8.48
N SER A 377 -6.10 16.21 9.71
CA SER A 377 -5.60 17.00 10.84
C SER A 377 -4.26 16.49 11.37
N LEU A 378 -3.36 17.41 11.73
CA LEU A 378 -2.16 17.16 12.53
C LEU A 378 -2.28 17.87 13.90
N ARG A 379 -2.08 17.14 14.99
CA ARG A 379 -1.94 17.70 16.34
C ARG A 379 -0.59 17.29 16.92
N ALA A 380 0.24 18.27 17.28
CA ALA A 380 1.53 18.07 17.91
C ALA A 380 1.54 18.66 19.33
N GLY A 381 2.26 18.04 20.26
CA GLY A 381 2.44 18.57 21.62
C GLY A 381 3.35 19.79 21.65
N TYR A 382 4.46 19.74 20.92
CA TYR A 382 5.39 20.85 20.67
C TYR A 382 6.15 20.61 19.36
N PHE A 383 6.79 21.64 18.82
CA PHE A 383 7.68 21.54 17.67
C PHE A 383 9.13 21.75 18.12
N SER A 384 10.03 20.89 17.64
CA SER A 384 11.48 21.07 17.69
C SER A 384 12.03 20.97 16.26
N GLY A 385 13.27 21.39 16.06
CA GLY A 385 13.93 21.39 14.75
C GLY A 385 15.42 21.15 14.86
N TYR A 386 16.16 21.62 13.85
CA TYR A 386 17.62 21.65 13.90
C TYR A 386 18.10 22.58 15.02
N LYS A 387 19.27 22.29 15.59
CA LYS A 387 19.81 23.04 16.72
C LYS A 387 21.25 23.46 16.49
N LEU A 388 21.57 24.66 16.95
CA LEU A 388 22.92 25.16 17.15
C LEU A 388 23.09 25.53 18.63
N VAL A 389 24.29 25.35 19.16
CA VAL A 389 24.59 25.66 20.56
C VAL A 389 25.87 26.48 20.63
N ASN A 390 25.79 27.67 21.23
CA ASN A 390 26.97 28.47 21.56
C ASN A 390 27.02 28.76 23.07
N ASN A 391 27.72 27.89 23.80
CA ASN A 391 28.03 28.05 25.22
C ASN A 391 29.48 28.53 25.46
N THR A 392 30.09 29.11 24.43
CA THR A 392 31.47 29.61 24.54
C THR A 392 31.47 31.10 24.87
N GLU A 393 32.61 31.59 25.34
CA GLU A 393 32.83 33.01 25.62
C GLU A 393 33.01 33.85 24.34
N THR A 394 32.98 33.25 23.15
CA THR A 394 33.16 33.93 21.87
C THR A 394 31.93 33.84 20.97
N ASP A 395 31.72 34.91 20.18
CA ASP A 395 30.71 34.89 19.13
C ASP A 395 31.19 34.02 17.97
N ASN A 396 30.45 32.97 17.65
CA ASN A 396 30.90 31.95 16.72
C ASN A 396 30.03 31.88 15.46
N TRP A 397 30.67 31.66 14.32
CA TRP A 397 29.97 31.40 13.05
C TRP A 397 29.61 29.93 12.95
N TYR A 398 28.39 29.65 12.54
CA TYR A 398 27.92 28.30 12.22
C TYR A 398 27.39 28.27 10.80
N ARG A 399 27.69 27.20 10.06
CA ARG A 399 27.07 26.93 8.76
C ARG A 399 25.76 26.20 9.00
N LEU A 400 24.63 26.80 8.64
CA LEU A 400 23.33 26.11 8.75
C LEU A 400 23.27 24.93 7.79
N GLY A 401 23.72 25.15 6.57
CA GLY A 401 23.64 24.19 5.49
C GLY A 401 23.46 24.85 4.14
N GLN A 402 22.86 24.12 3.21
CA GLN A 402 22.60 24.56 1.85
C GLN A 402 21.16 24.23 1.44
N VAL A 403 20.48 25.18 0.81
CA VAL A 403 19.14 25.00 0.24
C VAL A 403 19.20 24.91 -1.28
N PHE A 404 18.32 24.11 -1.88
CA PHE A 404 18.11 23.98 -3.31
C PHE A 404 16.73 24.53 -3.72
N PHE A 405 16.69 25.20 -4.87
CA PHE A 405 15.52 25.83 -5.45
C PHE A 405 15.25 25.25 -6.85
N PRO A 406 14.52 24.12 -7.00
CA PRO A 406 14.20 23.58 -8.31
C PRO A 406 13.37 24.52 -9.20
N ALA A 407 12.50 25.35 -8.61
CA ALA A 407 11.61 26.24 -9.34
C ALA A 407 12.04 27.72 -9.26
N PRO A 408 11.82 28.53 -10.32
CA PRO A 408 11.92 29.98 -10.23
C PRO A 408 10.85 30.53 -9.28
N ASN A 409 11.12 31.66 -8.65
CA ASN A 409 10.28 32.31 -7.65
C ASN A 409 9.96 31.48 -6.39
N GLN A 410 10.67 30.37 -6.19
CA GLN A 410 10.58 29.58 -4.96
C GLN A 410 11.19 30.33 -3.78
N GLN A 411 10.58 30.15 -2.61
CA GLN A 411 11.03 30.74 -1.36
C GLN A 411 11.42 29.68 -0.32
N TRP A 412 12.39 30.03 0.51
CA TRP A 412 12.71 29.36 1.75
C TRP A 412 12.64 30.37 2.90
N VAL A 413 11.96 30.01 3.98
CA VAL A 413 11.90 30.80 5.22
C VAL A 413 12.54 29.99 6.32
N ILE A 414 13.57 30.54 6.95
CA ILE A 414 14.27 29.95 8.09
C ILE A 414 13.90 30.76 9.33
N GLU A 415 13.21 30.12 10.27
CA GLU A 415 12.87 30.72 11.56
C GLU A 415 13.83 30.20 12.62
N LEU A 416 14.67 31.10 13.16
CA LEU A 416 15.57 30.80 14.27
C LEU A 416 15.00 31.37 15.57
N ILE A 417 14.90 30.53 16.60
CA ILE A 417 14.42 30.87 17.94
C ILE A 417 15.56 30.62 18.92
N GLY A 418 16.01 31.68 19.58
CA GLY A 418 17.13 31.65 20.52
C GLY A 418 17.38 33.03 21.08
N LYS A 419 17.72 33.13 22.37
CA LYS A 419 17.98 34.40 23.06
C LYS A 419 19.47 34.67 23.11
N ALA A 420 19.86 35.93 22.98
CA ALA A 420 21.27 36.32 22.91
C ALA A 420 22.08 36.03 24.18
N ASP A 421 21.46 36.09 25.35
CA ASP A 421 22.12 35.91 26.63
C ASP A 421 21.12 35.45 27.72
N ASN A 422 21.60 35.30 28.95
CA ASN A 422 20.78 34.93 30.11
C ASN A 422 20.19 36.14 30.86
N THR A 423 20.21 37.35 30.28
CA THR A 423 19.68 38.56 30.93
C THR A 423 18.18 38.41 31.20
N THR A 424 17.77 38.57 32.45
CA THR A 424 16.35 38.53 32.83
C THR A 424 15.59 39.69 32.18
N PRO A 425 14.42 39.45 31.59
CA PRO A 425 13.53 40.54 31.17
C PRO A 425 13.21 41.46 32.36
N SER A 426 13.71 42.69 32.32
CA SER A 426 13.55 43.67 33.39
C SER A 426 13.52 45.10 32.83
N GLY A 427 12.91 46.03 33.56
CA GLY A 427 12.79 47.44 33.17
C GLY A 427 11.77 47.72 32.06
N THR A 428 11.75 48.97 31.59
CA THR A 428 10.95 49.40 30.42
C THR A 428 11.82 49.28 29.17
N ALA A 429 11.33 48.61 28.12
CA ALA A 429 12.05 48.49 26.86
C ALA A 429 12.13 49.86 26.16
N GLY A 430 13.34 50.41 26.04
CA GLY A 430 13.57 51.71 25.40
C GLY A 430 13.76 51.63 23.88
N SER A 431 13.89 50.46 23.28
CA SER A 431 14.07 50.37 21.82
C SER A 431 13.76 48.96 21.31
N PRO A 432 13.19 48.82 20.11
CA PRO A 432 12.97 47.51 19.49
C PRO A 432 14.28 46.73 19.21
N VAL A 433 15.44 47.39 19.13
CA VAL A 433 16.74 46.73 18.92
C VAL A 433 17.48 46.39 20.22
N ASN A 434 17.05 46.95 21.35
CA ASN A 434 17.66 46.75 22.68
C ASN A 434 16.57 46.41 23.71
N MET A 435 15.85 45.32 23.48
CA MET A 435 14.80 44.82 24.37
C MET A 435 15.27 43.50 25.00
N PRO A 436 15.39 43.38 26.34
CA PRO A 436 15.73 42.12 27.00
C PRO A 436 14.52 41.16 26.99
N GLY A 437 14.25 40.55 25.83
CA GLY A 437 13.11 39.67 25.58
C GLY A 437 13.52 38.35 24.92
N THR A 438 12.54 37.52 24.59
CA THR A 438 12.79 36.32 23.78
C THR A 438 13.28 36.72 22.40
N GLY A 439 14.14 35.89 21.79
CA GLY A 439 14.81 36.22 20.55
C GLY A 439 14.34 35.37 19.37
N LYS A 440 14.04 36.03 18.25
CA LYS A 440 13.71 35.37 16.98
C LYS A 440 14.37 36.08 15.80
N THR A 441 14.81 35.30 14.82
CA THR A 441 15.30 35.79 13.53
C THR A 441 14.60 35.06 12.39
N TRP A 442 14.14 35.80 11.39
CA TRP A 442 13.69 35.25 10.13
C TRP A 442 14.70 35.55 9.04
N ILE A 443 15.05 34.53 8.26
CA ILE A 443 15.84 34.66 7.04
C ILE A 443 14.96 34.16 5.91
N ASN A 444 14.65 35.04 4.95
CA ASN A 444 13.93 34.68 3.75
C ASN A 444 14.93 34.61 2.59
N LEU A 445 14.87 33.52 1.84
CA LEU A 445 15.62 33.37 0.60
C LEU A 445 14.64 33.13 -0.55
N GLN A 446 14.87 33.76 -1.68
CA GLN A 446 14.05 33.62 -2.88
C GLN A 446 14.92 33.44 -4.10
N ARG A 447 14.58 32.48 -4.96
CA ARG A 447 15.20 32.34 -6.28
C ARG A 447 14.45 33.19 -7.29
N LEU A 448 15.10 34.21 -7.84
CA LEU A 448 14.68 34.93 -9.04
C LEU A 448 15.56 34.49 -10.22
N ASP A 449 16.29 35.42 -10.82
CA ASP A 449 17.42 35.16 -11.72
C ASP A 449 18.57 34.45 -11.00
N THR A 450 18.78 34.82 -9.73
CA THR A 450 19.66 34.18 -8.76
C THR A 450 19.01 34.18 -7.38
N VAL A 451 19.71 33.69 -6.36
CA VAL A 451 19.19 33.69 -4.98
C VAL A 451 19.40 35.05 -4.32
N TRP A 452 18.32 35.61 -3.81
CA TRP A 452 18.28 36.82 -2.99
C TRP A 452 17.87 36.47 -1.57
N ALA A 453 18.31 37.28 -0.60
CA ALA A 453 17.94 37.08 0.78
C ALA A 453 17.66 38.40 1.51
N ASP A 454 16.68 38.36 2.40
CA ASP A 454 16.37 39.38 3.39
C ASP A 454 16.23 38.73 4.77
N ALA A 455 16.33 39.55 5.81
CA ALA A 455 16.19 39.07 7.18
C ALA A 455 15.62 40.14 8.10
N CYS A 456 14.96 39.69 9.17
CA CYS A 456 14.51 40.55 10.25
C CYS A 456 14.67 39.87 11.61
N HIS A 457 14.73 40.70 12.65
CA HIS A 457 14.93 40.29 14.03
C HIS A 457 13.72 40.71 14.88
N MET A 458 13.41 39.93 15.92
CA MET A 458 12.40 40.23 16.92
C MET A 458 12.96 39.95 18.32
N GLY A 459 12.72 40.87 19.26
CA GLY A 459 13.25 40.82 20.62
C GLY A 459 14.79 40.79 20.63
N GLN A 460 15.40 39.88 21.40
CA GLN A 460 16.86 39.78 21.54
C GLN A 460 17.40 38.46 20.96
N PRO A 461 17.49 38.31 19.63
CA PRO A 461 17.91 37.06 19.01
C PRO A 461 19.38 36.71 19.33
N ALA A 462 19.66 35.41 19.43
CA ALA A 462 21.02 34.89 19.48
C ALA A 462 21.85 35.18 18.22
N VAL A 463 21.17 35.35 17.09
CA VAL A 463 21.80 35.66 15.80
C VAL A 463 22.29 37.11 15.78
N MET A 464 23.59 37.29 15.64
CA MET A 464 24.25 38.60 15.55
C MET A 464 24.52 39.04 14.12
N ASP A 465 24.80 38.08 13.23
CA ASP A 465 25.05 38.36 11.82
C ASP A 465 24.67 37.16 10.96
N ILE A 466 24.36 37.44 9.69
CA ILE A 466 23.91 36.43 8.73
C ILE A 466 24.71 36.62 7.45
N ARG A 467 25.18 35.50 6.88
CA ARG A 467 25.82 35.47 5.58
C ARG A 467 25.26 34.36 4.72
N TYR A 468 25.29 34.56 3.41
CA TYR A 468 24.95 33.53 2.44
C TYR A 468 25.88 33.61 1.23
N ASN A 469 25.92 32.53 0.46
CA ASN A 469 26.59 32.45 -0.83
C ASN A 469 25.66 31.80 -1.83
N ARG A 470 25.74 32.26 -3.07
CA ARG A 470 25.09 31.62 -4.23
C ARG A 470 26.01 30.52 -4.75
N VAL A 471 25.45 29.35 -5.00
CA VAL A 471 26.13 28.26 -5.71
C VAL A 471 25.35 28.05 -7.02
N GLY A 472 25.87 28.63 -8.10
CA GLY A 472 25.11 28.79 -9.33
C GLY A 472 23.88 29.68 -9.13
N THR A 473 22.76 29.33 -9.79
CA THR A 473 21.48 30.06 -9.70
C THR A 473 20.42 29.35 -8.86
N THR A 474 20.70 28.11 -8.44
CA THR A 474 19.71 27.20 -7.84
C THR A 474 20.05 26.78 -6.41
N TYR A 475 21.24 27.09 -5.89
CA TYR A 475 21.63 26.72 -4.54
C TYR A 475 22.09 27.95 -3.74
N ALA A 476 21.86 27.90 -2.43
CA ALA A 476 22.43 28.88 -1.50
C ALA A 476 22.93 28.24 -0.21
N GLY A 477 24.18 28.51 0.15
CA GLY A 477 24.75 28.18 1.47
C GLY A 477 24.43 29.28 2.47
N ILE A 478 24.11 28.94 3.71
CA ILE A 478 23.70 29.90 4.75
C ILE A 478 24.56 29.74 6.00
N TRP A 479 24.96 30.87 6.59
CA TRP A 479 25.71 30.97 7.83
C TRP A 479 25.06 31.98 8.78
N VAL A 480 25.14 31.70 10.07
CA VAL A 480 24.73 32.61 11.14
C VAL A 480 25.84 32.73 12.17
N LYS A 481 26.04 33.94 12.69
CA LYS A 481 26.90 34.18 13.84
C LYS A 481 26.05 34.19 15.08
N LEU A 482 26.34 33.32 16.05
CA LEU A 482 25.65 33.27 17.33
C LEU A 482 26.46 33.97 18.40
N ARG A 483 25.77 34.71 19.28
CA ARG A 483 26.38 35.39 20.41
C ARG A 483 27.03 34.41 21.39
N ALA A 484 28.14 34.82 22.01
CA ALA A 484 28.74 34.12 23.14
C ALA A 484 27.68 33.81 24.23
N ASN A 485 27.71 32.61 24.78
CA ASN A 485 26.81 32.15 25.84
C ASN A 485 25.30 32.28 25.53
N SER A 486 24.90 32.25 24.25
CA SER A 486 23.48 32.31 23.84
C SER A 486 22.71 31.01 24.07
N GLY A 487 23.38 29.91 24.43
CA GLY A 487 22.73 28.62 24.63
C GLY A 487 22.22 28.01 23.33
N GLU A 488 21.07 27.35 23.41
CA GLU A 488 20.42 26.69 22.28
C GLU A 488 19.71 27.70 21.37
N THR A 489 19.99 27.63 20.07
CA THR A 489 19.19 28.25 19.01
C THR A 489 18.62 27.17 18.12
N MET A 490 17.29 27.03 18.12
CA MET A 490 16.57 26.07 17.29
C MET A 490 16.12 26.74 16.00
N PHE A 491 16.10 26.01 14.89
CA PHE A 491 15.47 26.49 13.67
C PHE A 491 14.65 25.44 12.91
N ASN A 492 13.61 25.95 12.25
CA ASN A 492 12.77 25.22 11.31
C ASN A 492 12.74 25.94 9.97
N LEU A 493 12.48 25.19 8.90
CA LEU A 493 12.39 25.72 7.54
C LEU A 493 10.99 25.52 6.97
N LYS A 494 10.58 26.47 6.14
CA LYS A 494 9.39 26.37 5.27
C LYS A 494 9.80 26.66 3.85
N THR A 495 9.15 26.03 2.87
CA THR A 495 9.36 26.33 1.46
C THR A 495 8.06 26.31 0.68
N THR A 496 7.99 27.10 -0.38
CA THR A 496 6.91 27.08 -1.37
C THR A 496 7.20 26.13 -2.54
N GLY A 497 8.39 25.54 -2.57
CA GLY A 497 8.81 24.68 -3.67
C GLY A 497 8.23 23.27 -3.58
N PRO A 498 8.35 22.50 -4.67
CA PRO A 498 7.84 21.15 -4.73
C PRO A 498 8.60 20.22 -3.79
N THR A 499 7.91 19.25 -3.21
CA THR A 499 8.47 18.15 -2.42
C THR A 499 8.78 16.95 -3.30
N ARG A 500 9.36 15.88 -2.73
CA ARG A 500 9.60 14.63 -3.47
C ARG A 500 8.30 13.91 -3.87
N PHE A 501 7.18 14.24 -3.22
CA PHE A 501 5.85 13.75 -3.64
C PHE A 501 5.41 14.35 -4.97
N ASP A 502 5.86 15.56 -5.28
CA ASP A 502 5.40 16.32 -6.46
C ASP A 502 6.30 16.05 -7.69
N THR A 503 7.62 15.91 -7.48
CA THR A 503 8.59 15.79 -8.57
C THR A 503 9.87 15.07 -8.14
N GLY A 504 10.63 14.55 -9.11
CA GLY A 504 11.94 13.92 -8.88
C GLY A 504 13.02 14.91 -8.43
N SER A 505 13.09 16.09 -9.04
CA SER A 505 14.01 17.17 -8.63
C SER A 505 13.29 18.14 -7.69
N CYS A 506 13.29 17.81 -6.40
CA CYS A 506 12.50 18.50 -5.39
C CYS A 506 13.33 19.49 -4.57
N SER A 507 12.63 20.31 -3.76
CA SER A 507 13.24 21.20 -2.78
C SER A 507 14.05 20.39 -1.77
N LEU A 508 15.27 20.84 -1.47
CA LEU A 508 16.20 20.12 -0.60
C LEU A 508 16.90 21.08 0.36
N PHE A 509 16.99 20.69 1.63
CA PHE A 509 17.88 21.29 2.62
C PHE A 509 18.93 20.27 3.04
N GLN A 510 20.20 20.61 2.81
CA GLN A 510 21.36 19.81 3.21
C GLN A 510 21.97 20.46 4.45
N SER A 511 21.63 19.93 5.64
CA SER A 511 22.13 20.44 6.91
C SER A 511 23.64 20.24 7.04
N ASP A 512 24.34 21.21 7.60
CA ASP A 512 25.77 21.14 7.92
C ASP A 512 25.98 21.29 9.44
N LEU A 513 25.45 22.38 10.01
CA LEU A 513 25.43 22.70 11.45
C LEU A 513 26.82 22.84 12.12
N SER A 514 27.91 22.80 11.34
CA SER A 514 29.26 22.91 11.88
C SER A 514 29.60 24.32 12.37
N LEU A 515 30.43 24.35 13.41
CA LEU A 515 31.21 25.54 13.79
C LEU A 515 32.19 25.86 12.66
N VAL A 516 32.34 27.14 12.34
CA VAL A 516 33.27 27.62 11.31
C VAL A 516 34.60 28.01 11.96
N ASP A 517 35.61 27.15 11.81
CA ASP A 517 36.96 27.38 12.34
C ASP A 517 37.76 28.40 11.51
N ASP A 518 37.41 28.57 10.24
CA ASP A 518 38.05 29.49 9.30
C ASP A 518 37.01 30.45 8.72
N VAL A 519 37.02 31.68 9.25
CA VAL A 519 36.05 32.72 8.86
C VAL A 519 36.11 33.13 7.40
N SER A 520 37.20 32.80 6.67
CA SER A 520 37.28 33.03 5.23
C SER A 520 36.30 32.16 4.42
N LYS A 521 35.80 31.08 5.03
CA LYS A 521 34.80 30.17 4.43
C LYS A 521 33.36 30.62 4.65
N VAL A 522 33.13 31.67 5.44
CA VAL A 522 31.80 32.26 5.63
C VAL A 522 31.35 32.92 4.33
N GLY A 523 30.04 32.90 4.09
CA GLY A 523 29.46 33.58 2.94
C GLY A 523 29.83 35.07 2.85
N THR A 524 29.92 35.58 1.63
CA THR A 524 30.31 36.97 1.37
C THR A 524 29.10 37.90 1.27
N LEU A 525 27.92 37.37 0.95
CA LEU A 525 26.71 38.16 0.80
C LEU A 525 25.98 38.29 2.13
N LYS A 526 25.46 39.49 2.41
CA LYS A 526 24.63 39.78 3.58
C LYS A 526 23.16 39.90 3.15
N PRO A 527 22.19 39.26 3.84
CA PRO A 527 20.78 39.52 3.59
C PRO A 527 20.44 40.98 3.86
N ALA A 528 19.52 41.55 3.08
CA ALA A 528 19.03 42.90 3.35
C ALA A 528 18.21 42.89 4.65
N ALA A 529 18.60 43.71 5.64
CA ALA A 529 17.88 43.81 6.91
C ALA A 529 16.59 44.61 6.72
N ARG A 530 15.47 43.93 6.50
CA ARG A 530 14.19 44.53 6.12
C ARG A 530 13.03 43.79 6.77
N PHE A 531 11.98 44.52 7.11
CA PHE A 531 10.67 43.92 7.40
C PHE A 531 9.55 44.87 6.97
N GLY A 532 8.37 44.31 6.72
CA GLY A 532 7.14 45.05 6.48
C GLY A 532 5.95 44.27 7.01
N LEU A 533 5.12 44.93 7.82
CA LEU A 533 3.85 44.42 8.31
C LEU A 533 2.74 45.34 7.81
N HIS A 534 1.93 44.86 6.88
CA HIS A 534 0.89 45.67 6.21
C HIS A 534 -0.32 44.83 5.79
N ASN A 535 -1.44 45.49 5.56
CA ASN A 535 -2.65 44.88 4.97
C ASN A 535 -2.71 45.01 3.43
N GLY A 536 -1.67 45.55 2.80
CA GLY A 536 -1.60 45.84 1.37
C GLY A 536 -1.80 47.32 1.02
N VAL A 537 -2.17 48.16 1.99
CA VAL A 537 -2.39 49.61 1.81
C VAL A 537 -1.64 50.42 2.87
N ALA A 538 -1.79 50.06 4.14
CA ALA A 538 -1.15 50.72 5.27
C ALA A 538 -0.31 49.73 6.10
N GLY A 539 0.73 50.23 6.76
CA GLY A 539 1.63 49.41 7.55
C GLY A 539 2.88 50.10 8.07
N VAL A 540 3.74 49.30 8.71
CA VAL A 540 5.03 49.71 9.28
C VAL A 540 6.12 48.74 8.85
N GLY A 541 7.34 49.25 8.68
CA GLY A 541 8.50 48.44 8.34
C GLY A 541 9.81 49.11 8.71
N ALA A 542 10.91 48.46 8.37
CA ALA A 542 12.23 49.07 8.37
C ALA A 542 13.03 48.63 7.14
N ASN A 543 13.94 49.49 6.70
CA ASN A 543 14.85 49.20 5.59
C ASN A 543 16.30 48.95 6.07
N GLU A 544 17.15 48.51 5.14
CA GLU A 544 18.54 48.13 5.36
C GLU A 544 19.44 49.29 5.83
N LYS A 545 18.95 50.53 5.76
CA LYS A 545 19.63 51.73 6.25
C LYS A 545 19.30 52.05 7.70
N GLY A 546 18.50 51.20 8.38
CA GLY A 546 18.06 51.41 9.76
C GLY A 546 16.95 52.44 9.89
N VAL A 547 16.20 52.71 8.83
CA VAL A 547 15.13 53.72 8.82
C VAL A 547 13.76 53.05 8.96
N VAL A 548 12.95 53.54 9.90
CA VAL A 548 11.52 53.20 9.99
C VAL A 548 10.80 53.69 8.75
N THR A 549 10.00 52.81 8.16
CA THR A 549 9.14 53.10 7.02
C THR A 549 7.69 52.99 7.46
N LEU A 550 6.84 53.92 7.00
CA LEU A 550 5.42 53.97 7.31
C LEU A 550 4.65 54.20 6.01
N ALA A 551 3.56 53.45 5.85
CA ALA A 551 2.61 53.64 4.76
C ALA A 551 1.23 53.90 5.36
N THR A 552 0.60 55.00 4.96
CA THR A 552 -0.76 55.38 5.38
C THR A 552 -1.39 56.28 4.31
N ALA A 553 -2.69 56.49 4.39
CA ALA A 553 -3.39 57.46 3.54
C ALA A 553 -2.85 58.87 3.79
N ALA A 554 -2.74 59.67 2.74
CA ALA A 554 -2.33 61.05 2.87
C ALA A 554 -3.38 61.85 3.67
N GLY A 555 -2.97 62.42 4.79
CA GLY A 555 -3.77 63.40 5.54
C GLY A 555 -3.45 64.83 5.10
N SER A 556 -4.44 65.72 5.15
CA SER A 556 -4.27 67.17 4.95
C SER A 556 -4.96 67.92 6.07
N PRO A 557 -4.23 68.33 7.11
CA PRO A 557 -4.86 68.98 8.26
C PRO A 557 -5.39 70.37 7.90
N THR A 558 -6.48 70.77 8.57
CA THR A 558 -7.08 72.09 8.37
C THR A 558 -6.19 73.16 9.00
N ASN A 559 -5.61 72.90 10.17
CA ASN A 559 -4.63 73.76 10.82
C ASN A 559 -3.21 73.21 10.64
N LYS A 560 -2.40 73.88 9.80
CA LYS A 560 -1.00 73.47 9.52
C LYS A 560 0.04 74.09 10.45
N THR A 561 -0.36 75.02 11.32
CA THR A 561 0.56 75.84 12.11
C THR A 561 0.61 75.46 13.58
N THR A 562 -0.39 74.74 14.09
CA THR A 562 -0.47 74.36 15.51
C THR A 562 -0.91 72.91 15.64
N PRO A 563 -0.13 72.03 16.29
CA PRO A 563 -0.55 70.67 16.58
C PRO A 563 -1.84 70.64 17.40
N THR A 564 -2.78 69.76 17.04
CA THR A 564 -4.00 69.49 17.81
C THR A 564 -3.65 68.85 19.16
N GLY A 565 -2.62 68.01 19.18
CA GLY A 565 -2.12 67.39 20.40
C GLY A 565 -0.80 66.66 20.18
N PHE A 566 -0.41 65.88 21.19
CA PHE A 566 0.80 65.07 21.14
C PHE A 566 0.51 63.64 21.62
N VAL A 567 1.18 62.67 21.02
CA VAL A 567 1.28 61.30 21.53
C VAL A 567 2.69 61.05 22.04
N LEU A 568 2.80 60.28 23.12
CA LEU A 568 4.10 59.88 23.66
C LEU A 568 4.59 58.66 22.89
N ILE A 569 5.77 58.76 22.27
CA ILE A 569 6.43 57.65 21.58
C ILE A 569 7.86 57.57 22.08
N ASN A 570 8.30 56.38 22.52
CA ASN A 570 9.70 56.17 22.85
C ASN A 570 10.51 56.00 21.56
N ILE A 571 11.40 56.96 21.28
CA ILE A 571 12.24 56.99 20.09
C ILE A 571 13.69 56.88 20.55
N ASN A 572 14.34 55.76 20.21
CA ASN A 572 15.73 55.46 20.55
C ASN A 572 16.05 55.58 22.06
N GLY A 573 15.17 55.07 22.92
CA GLY A 573 15.37 55.03 24.37
C GLY A 573 14.84 56.25 25.11
N THR A 574 14.32 57.25 24.41
CA THR A 574 13.82 58.49 25.02
C THR A 574 12.35 58.70 24.67
N ASP A 575 11.53 58.99 25.68
CA ASP A 575 10.14 59.39 25.46
C ASP A 575 10.09 60.76 24.78
N ARG A 576 9.46 60.80 23.60
CA ARG A 576 9.29 62.02 22.79
C ARG A 576 7.81 62.30 22.60
N LYS A 577 7.45 63.59 22.63
CA LYS A 577 6.13 64.06 22.23
C LYS A 577 6.09 64.18 20.71
N VAL A 578 5.32 63.33 20.04
CA VAL A 578 5.11 63.38 18.60
C VAL A 578 3.79 64.12 18.33
N PRO A 579 3.83 65.27 17.63
CA PRO A 579 2.63 66.05 17.36
C PRO A 579 1.70 65.33 16.38
N TYR A 580 0.39 65.52 16.52
CA TYR A 580 -0.61 65.23 15.50
C TYR A 580 -1.47 66.46 15.24
N TYR A 581 -2.01 66.54 14.02
CA TYR A 581 -2.86 67.64 13.53
C TYR A 581 -4.26 67.09 13.23
N ASP A 582 -5.24 67.99 13.05
CA ASP A 582 -6.66 67.68 12.88
C ASP A 582 -7.02 67.04 11.52
#